data_AF-A0AB33CAU9-F1
#
_entry.id   AF-A0AB33CAU9-F1
#
_cell.length_a   1.000
_cell.length_b   1.000
_cell.length_c   1.000
_cell.angle_alpha   90.00
_cell.angle_beta   90.00
_cell.angle_gamma   90.00
#
_symmetry.space_group_name_H-M   'P 1'
#
loop_
_entity.id
_entity.type
_entity.pdbx_description
1 polymer ?
#
loop_
_entity_poly.entity_id
_entity_poly.type
_entity_poly.pdbx_seq_one_letter_code
_entity_poly.pdbx_strand_id
1 'polypeptide(L)' 'MNRYIIAPSASQDLNKIADYFLAVNLEAGEKLLIKFSQKCQQLAQFPNLGRSYSHIRPVLERVAFRWIYYFLSSY' A
#
# COMPACT_ATOMS: atom_id res chain seq x y z
N MET A 1 12.83 -13.78 9.16
CA MET A 1 12.08 -12.52 8.89
C MET A 1 12.27 -12.17 7.43
N ASN A 2 11.21 -12.19 6.62
CA ASN A 2 11.36 -11.78 5.22
C ASN A 2 11.38 -10.24 5.15
N ARG A 3 12.35 -9.68 4.44
CA ARG A 3 12.56 -8.21 4.34
C ARG A 3 11.94 -7.72 3.03
N TYR A 4 11.21 -6.62 3.10
CA TYR A 4 10.75 -5.88 1.91
C TYR A 4 11.42 -4.51 1.88
N ILE A 5 11.59 -3.98 0.66
CA ILE A 5 12.16 -2.66 0.43
C ILE A 5 11.09 -1.82 -0.26
N ILE A 6 10.85 -0.61 0.24
CA ILE A 6 9.98 0.36 -0.42
C ILE A 6 10.85 1.21 -1.34
N ALA A 7 10.48 1.30 -2.62
CA ALA A 7 11.18 2.15 -3.57
C ALA A 7 11.05 3.63 -3.17
N PRO A 8 12.06 4.49 -3.43
CA PRO A 8 12.00 5.90 -3.07
C PRO A 8 10.76 6.64 -3.60
N SER A 9 10.34 6.34 -4.84
CA SER A 9 9.12 6.91 -5.43
C SER A 9 7.86 6.49 -4.66
N ALA A 10 7.78 5.23 -4.24
CA ALA A 10 6.66 4.74 -3.44
C ALA A 10 6.63 5.39 -2.04
N SER A 11 7.78 5.67 -1.44
CA SER A 11 7.85 6.44 -0.19
C SER A 11 7.35 7.88 -0.36
N GLN A 12 7.67 8.53 -1.49
CA GLN A 12 7.15 9.85 -1.80
C GLN A 12 5.62 9.84 -1.98
N ASP A 13 5.07 8.79 -2.61
CA ASP A 13 3.63 8.63 -2.75
C ASP A 13 2.96 8.41 -1.38
N LEU A 14 3.57 7.63 -0.48
CA LEU A 14 3.09 7.46 0.90
C LEU A 14 3.07 8.79 1.67
N ASN A 15 4.09 9.64 1.51
CA ASN A 15 4.12 10.96 2.13
C ASN A 15 2.98 11.85 1.63
N LYS A 16 2.74 11.90 0.31
CA LYS A 16 1.62 12.67 -0.25
C LYS A 16 0.26 12.19 0.28
N ILE A 17 0.10 10.87 0.43
CA ILE A 17 -1.11 10.29 1.04
C ILE A 17 -1.22 10.72 2.50
N ALA A 18 -0.13 10.66 3.27
CA ALA A 18 -0.12 11.11 4.66
C ALA A 18 -0.48 12.60 4.77
N ASP A 19 0.13 13.46 3.95
CA ASP A 19 -0.13 14.90 3.92
C ASP A 19 -1.60 15.21 3.63
N TYR A 20 -2.24 14.46 2.72
CA TYR A 20 -3.68 14.56 2.49
C TYR A 20 -4.50 14.24 3.74
N PHE A 21 -4.18 13.16 4.44
CA PHE A 21 -4.91 12.77 5.65
C PHE A 21 -4.64 13.66 6.86
N LEU A 22 -3.48 14.34 6.92
CA LEU A 22 -3.23 15.38 7.94
C LEU A 22 -4.28 16.50 7.88
N ALA A 23 -4.72 16.88 6.68
CA ALA A 23 -5.72 17.93 6.49
C ALA A 23 -7.17 17.42 6.58
N VAL A 24 -7.42 16.17 6.20
CA VAL A 24 -8.79 15.63 6.06
C VAL A 24 -9.23 14.84 7.30
N ASN A 25 -8.43 13.84 7.70
CA ASN A 25 -8.72 13.00 8.85
C ASN A 25 -7.49 12.21 9.30
N LEU A 26 -6.89 12.66 10.42
CA LEU A 26 -5.66 12.10 10.97
C LEU A 26 -5.80 10.62 11.36
N GLU A 27 -6.85 10.28 12.11
CA GLU A 27 -7.11 8.90 12.55
C GLU A 27 -7.25 7.96 11.34
N ALA A 28 -7.85 8.46 10.28
CA ALA A 28 -8.01 7.73 9.05
C ALA A 28 -6.63 7.47 8.42
N GLY A 29 -5.79 8.49 8.30
CA GLY A 29 -4.41 8.36 7.81
C GLY A 29 -3.59 7.32 8.59
N GLU A 30 -3.67 7.34 9.92
CA GLU A 30 -2.99 6.37 10.78
C GLU A 30 -3.45 4.93 10.50
N LYS A 31 -4.76 4.70 10.44
CA LYS A 31 -5.33 3.38 10.13
C LYS A 31 -4.89 2.87 8.74
N LEU A 32 -4.75 3.77 7.76
CA LEU A 32 -4.25 3.42 6.43
C LEU A 32 -2.80 2.94 6.51
N LEU A 33 -1.91 3.69 7.17
CA LEU A 33 -0.48 3.36 7.27
C LEU A 33 -0.24 2.05 8.02
N ILE A 34 -0.99 1.79 9.11
CA ILE A 34 -0.94 0.52 9.84
C ILE A 34 -1.33 -0.65 8.92
N LYS A 35 -2.46 -0.53 8.21
CA LYS A 35 -2.93 -1.59 7.29
C LYS A 35 -1.98 -1.78 6.11
N PHE A 36 -1.38 -0.71 5.60
CA PHE A 36 -0.37 -0.78 4.54
C PHE A 36 0.84 -1.60 5.01
N SER A 37 1.39 -1.28 6.18
CA SER A 37 2.54 -2.00 6.76
C SER A 37 2.24 -3.49 6.97
N GLN A 38 1.07 -3.81 7.55
CA GLN A 38 0.61 -5.19 7.72
C GLN A 38 0.54 -5.94 6.39
N LYS A 39 0.07 -5.29 5.32
CA LYS A 39 -0.01 -5.91 4.00
C LYS A 39 1.37 -6.16 3.40
N CYS A 40 2.30 -5.21 3.53
CA CYS A 40 3.70 -5.41 3.09
C CYS A 40 4.36 -6.59 3.81
N GLN A 41 4.11 -6.75 5.12
CA GLN A 41 4.59 -7.92 5.87
C GLN A 41 3.98 -9.23 5.36
N GLN A 42 2.67 -9.26 5.07
CA GLN A 42 2.03 -10.44 4.48
C GLN A 42 2.62 -10.79 3.11
N LEU A 43 2.87 -9.79 2.25
CA LEU A 43 3.47 -10.01 0.94
C LEU A 43 4.91 -10.48 1.03
N ALA A 44 5.67 -9.97 2.01
CA ALA A 44 6.98 -10.50 2.29
C ALA A 44 6.88 -11.97 2.70
N GLN A 45 5.90 -12.40 3.48
CA GLN A 45 5.73 -13.82 3.83
C GLN A 45 5.23 -14.68 2.66
N PHE A 46 4.39 -14.13 1.80
CA PHE A 46 3.73 -14.85 0.71
C PHE A 46 3.85 -14.05 -0.60
N PRO A 47 5.00 -14.11 -1.28
CA PRO A 47 5.32 -13.22 -2.41
C PRO A 47 4.41 -13.39 -3.62
N ASN A 48 3.86 -14.59 -3.84
CA ASN A 48 3.03 -14.91 -5.02
C ASN A 48 1.51 -14.73 -4.77
N LEU A 49 1.12 -13.85 -3.84
CA LEU A 49 -0.29 -13.54 -3.56
C LEU A 49 -0.88 -12.52 -4.54
N GLY A 50 -0.06 -11.89 -5.36
CA GLY A 50 -0.52 -10.89 -6.31
C GLY A 50 -1.10 -11.52 -7.58
N ARG A 51 -1.84 -10.71 -8.33
CA ARG A 51 -2.13 -11.04 -9.73
C ARG A 51 -0.90 -10.62 -10.55
N SER A 52 -0.38 -11.51 -11.38
CA SER A 52 0.71 -11.18 -12.30
C SER A 52 0.25 -10.21 -13.38
N TYR A 53 1.06 -9.18 -13.63
CA TYR A 53 0.95 -8.23 -14.73
C TYR A 53 2.21 -8.32 -15.60
N SER A 54 2.61 -9.55 -15.92
CA SER A 54 3.76 -9.85 -16.78
C SER A 54 3.70 -9.15 -18.15
N HIS A 55 2.49 -8.83 -18.64
CA HIS A 55 2.26 -8.07 -19.86
C HIS A 55 2.68 -6.58 -19.77
N ILE A 56 2.82 -6.01 -18.57
CA ILE A 56 3.34 -4.65 -18.35
C ILE A 56 4.84 -4.70 -18.08
N ARG A 57 5.27 -5.59 -17.17
CA ARG A 57 6.68 -5.83 -16.86
C ARG A 57 6.83 -7.26 -16.32
N PRO A 58 7.88 -8.00 -16.72
CA PRO A 58 8.18 -9.28 -16.11
C PRO A 58 8.30 -9.15 -14.58
N VAL A 59 7.74 -10.12 -13.84
CA VAL A 59 7.78 -10.16 -12.36
C VAL A 59 6.96 -9.05 -11.68
N LEU A 60 6.16 -8.27 -12.42
CA LEU A 60 5.23 -7.32 -11.81
C LEU A 60 4.01 -8.07 -11.25
N GLU A 61 3.78 -7.92 -9.95
CA GLU A 61 2.57 -8.38 -9.29
C GLU A 61 1.78 -7.19 -8.74
N ARG A 62 0.47 -7.17 -9.00
CA ARG A 62 -0.42 -6.19 -8.36
C ARG A 62 -1.16 -6.85 -7.22
N VAL A 63 -1.13 -6.19 -6.08
CA VAL A 63 -1.91 -6.57 -4.90
C VAL A 63 -2.96 -5.49 -4.70
N ALA A 64 -4.23 -5.88 -4.77
CA ALA A 64 -5.33 -4.93 -4.59
C ALA A 64 -5.43 -4.51 -3.12
N PHE A 65 -5.35 -3.20 -2.86
CA PHE A 65 -5.65 -2.61 -1.57
C PHE A 65 -7.12 -2.20 -1.54
N ARG A 66 -8.02 -3.17 -1.32
CA ARG A 66 -9.48 -2.94 -1.32
C ARG A 66 -9.91 -1.86 -0.31
N TRP A 67 -9.13 -1.65 0.75
CA TRP A 67 -9.45 -0.69 1.80
C TRP A 67 -9.31 0.77 1.36
N ILE A 68 -8.39 1.11 0.44
CA ILE A 68 -8.22 2.49 -0.05
C ILE A 68 -9.53 3.00 -0.67
N TYR A 69 -10.25 2.13 -1.40
CA TYR A 69 -11.56 2.44 -1.98
C TYR A 69 -12.63 2.71 -0.93
N TYR A 70 -12.75 1.86 0.10
CA TYR A 70 -13.72 2.09 1.18
C TYR A 70 -13.39 3.34 1.99
N PHE A 71 -12.11 3.65 2.12
CA PHE A 71 -11.63 4.83 2.84
C PHE A 71 -11.94 6.12 2.12
N LEU A 72 -11.62 6.22 0.82
CA LEU A 72 -11.91 7.41 0.02
C LEU A 72 -13.40 7.56 -0.31
N SER A 73 -14.21 6.51 -0.16
CA SER A 73 -15.66 6.56 -0.37
C SER A 73 -16.45 6.91 0.90
N SER A 74 -15.78 7.01 2.05
CA SER A 74 -16.41 7.32 3.35
C SER A 74 -16.17 8.77 3.81
N TYR A 75 -15.51 9.58 2.97
CA TYR A 75 -15.28 11.03 3.11
C TYR A 75 -15.65 11.71 1.79
#